data_AF-X1CYC3-F1
#
_entry.id   AF-X1CYC3-F1
#
_cell.length_a   1.000
_cell.length_b   1.000
_cell.length_c   1.000
_cell.angle_alpha   90.00
_cell.angle_beta   90.00
_cell.angle_gamma   90.00
#
_symmetry.space_group_name_H-M   'P 1'
#
loop_
_entity.id
_entity.type
_entity.pdbx_description
1 polymer ?
#
loop_
_entity_poly.entity_id
_entity_poly.type
_entity_poly.pdbx_seq_one_letter_code
_entity_poly.pdbx_strand_id
1 'polypeptide(L)'
;GESLANLDSVGSIWLDIILLARLATLGYIIVALIRQFRLGERQPAIIMGVGILPFIAGIFYEILGESGIVPYIPFGEIGFLGIAIAASIQMANSVIKTEEALEKHRQNLEGLVEERTAELGQTNQQLTQEIAQRQQVESSLRQSERRAHALLDAPPDSAMLANLDGTILEINEIAASRLGIDLQEAIGQNVFSFFDPSLAEVRRSKADQMITTGEPVSWEDMRAGRSYDNHIYPILDDDEHIVSIAIFARDITELKKVQEKEMAE
;
A
#
# COMPACT_ATOMS: atom_id res chain seq x y z
N GLY A 1 -77.02 31.14 53.53
CA GLY A 1 -77.42 30.51 52.27
C GLY A 1 -76.29 30.52 51.26
N GLU A 2 -75.82 31.70 50.85
CA GLU A 2 -74.96 31.85 49.66
C GLU A 2 -73.45 31.60 49.88
N SER A 3 -72.93 31.68 51.11
CA SER A 3 -71.50 31.51 51.39
C SER A 3 -71.02 30.05 51.41
N LEU A 4 -71.90 29.07 51.66
CA LEU A 4 -71.53 27.64 51.71
C LEU A 4 -71.53 27.01 50.30
N ALA A 5 -72.43 27.46 49.41
CA ALA A 5 -72.50 26.99 48.02
C ALA A 5 -71.27 27.38 47.18
N ASN A 6 -70.56 28.45 47.56
CA ASN A 6 -69.41 28.97 46.80
C ASN A 6 -68.08 28.26 47.14
N LEU A 7 -67.99 27.64 48.33
CA LEU A 7 -66.83 26.83 48.73
C LEU A 7 -66.86 25.43 48.09
N ASP A 8 -68.05 24.85 47.92
CA ASP A 8 -68.22 23.57 47.20
C ASP A 8 -67.94 23.72 45.70
N SER A 9 -68.26 24.87 45.10
CA SER A 9 -68.00 25.12 43.66
C SER A 9 -66.50 25.23 43.34
N VAL A 10 -65.71 25.84 44.24
CA VAL A 10 -64.25 25.97 44.07
C VAL A 10 -63.56 24.62 44.24
N GLY A 11 -64.02 23.78 45.18
CA GLY A 11 -63.54 22.39 45.32
C GLY A 11 -63.79 21.54 44.07
N SER A 12 -64.99 21.66 43.49
CA SER A 12 -65.38 20.97 42.25
C SER A 12 -64.47 21.32 41.06
N ILE A 13 -64.10 22.59 40.91
CA ILE A 13 -63.27 23.04 39.77
C ILE A 13 -61.85 22.48 39.86
N TRP A 14 -61.27 22.41 41.06
CA TRP A 14 -59.95 21.82 41.25
C TRP A 14 -59.93 20.31 40.97
N LEU A 15 -61.00 19.62 41.35
CA LEU A 15 -61.22 18.21 41.03
C LEU A 15 -61.30 17.98 39.50
N ASP A 16 -62.05 18.82 38.78
CA ASP A 16 -62.17 18.74 37.32
C ASP A 16 -60.82 19.01 36.61
N ILE A 17 -60.03 19.96 37.11
CA ILE A 17 -58.70 20.26 36.57
C ILE A 17 -57.74 19.07 36.78
N ILE A 18 -57.78 18.46 37.97
CA ILE A 18 -56.97 17.26 38.28
C ILE A 18 -57.41 16.08 37.39
N LEU A 19 -58.72 15.91 37.18
CA LEU A 19 -59.26 14.87 36.30
C LEU A 19 -58.83 15.06 34.85
N LEU A 20 -58.87 16.29 34.33
CA LEU A 20 -58.42 16.62 32.98
C LEU A 20 -56.92 16.37 32.79
N ALA A 21 -56.09 16.75 33.77
CA ALA A 21 -54.65 16.46 33.74
C ALA A 21 -54.36 14.95 33.75
N ARG A 22 -55.15 14.18 34.51
CA ARG A 22 -55.08 12.71 34.56
C ARG A 22 -55.53 12.05 33.23
N LEU A 23 -56.57 12.57 32.57
CA LEU A 23 -57.00 12.08 31.25
C LEU A 23 -55.99 12.40 30.14
N ALA A 24 -55.36 13.57 30.20
CA ALA A 24 -54.31 13.95 29.25
C ALA A 24 -53.06 13.07 29.37
N THR A 25 -52.63 12.77 30.60
CA THR A 25 -51.52 11.84 30.87
C THR A 25 -51.85 10.42 30.41
N LEU A 26 -53.09 9.96 30.64
CA LEU A 26 -53.58 8.67 30.13
C LEU A 26 -53.51 8.58 28.59
N GLY A 27 -53.95 9.64 27.89
CA GLY A 27 -53.90 9.70 26.43
C GLY A 27 -52.48 9.65 25.88
N TYR A 28 -51.55 10.40 26.49
CA TYR A 28 -50.13 10.39 26.10
C TYR A 28 -49.50 9.00 26.21
N ILE A 29 -49.81 8.33 27.31
CA ILE A 29 -49.32 6.99 27.62
C ILE A 29 -49.83 5.95 26.60
N ILE A 30 -51.11 6.00 26.21
CA ILE A 30 -51.68 5.10 25.19
C ILE A 30 -50.97 5.27 23.84
N VAL A 31 -50.68 6.52 23.45
CA VAL A 31 -49.96 6.80 22.20
C VAL A 31 -48.52 6.27 22.25
N ALA A 32 -47.84 6.42 23.38
CA ALA A 32 -46.49 5.87 23.58
C ALA A 32 -46.45 4.33 23.47
N LEU A 33 -47.45 3.65 24.04
CA LEU A 33 -47.62 2.20 23.95
C LEU A 33 -47.84 1.71 22.52
N ILE A 34 -48.73 2.36 21.77
CA ILE A 34 -49.00 2.02 20.36
C ILE A 34 -47.75 2.19 19.52
N ARG A 35 -46.96 3.25 19.77
CA ARG A 35 -45.72 3.52 19.04
C ARG A 35 -44.66 2.45 19.31
N GLN A 36 -44.46 2.03 20.55
CA GLN A 36 -43.53 0.95 20.90
C GLN A 36 -43.96 -0.41 20.31
N PHE A 37 -45.25 -0.73 20.33
CA PHE A 37 -45.74 -1.99 19.77
C PHE A 37 -45.53 -2.09 18.26
N ARG A 38 -45.63 -0.96 17.53
CA ARG A 38 -45.31 -0.89 16.09
C ARG A 38 -43.80 -0.99 15.80
N LEU A 39 -42.93 -0.60 16.74
CA LEU A 39 -41.47 -0.66 16.59
C LEU A 39 -40.89 -2.06 16.89
N GLY A 40 -41.71 -3.01 17.34
CA GLY A 40 -41.28 -4.40 17.59
C GLY A 40 -40.61 -4.62 18.96
N GLU A 41 -40.49 -3.58 19.79
CA GLU A 41 -39.93 -3.66 21.14
C GLU A 41 -41.01 -4.11 22.13
N ARG A 42 -41.23 -5.43 22.25
CA ARG A 42 -42.32 -6.01 23.07
C ARG A 42 -42.15 -5.86 24.58
N GLN A 43 -40.91 -5.77 25.06
CA GLN A 43 -40.57 -5.73 26.48
C GLN A 43 -41.04 -4.44 27.20
N PRO A 44 -40.76 -3.22 26.68
CA PRO A 44 -41.19 -1.99 27.34
C PRO A 44 -42.71 -1.75 27.31
N ALA A 45 -43.40 -2.26 26.28
CA ALA A 45 -44.85 -2.09 26.14
C ALA A 45 -45.67 -2.88 27.18
N ILE A 46 -45.28 -4.11 27.48
CA ILE A 46 -45.93 -4.95 28.51
C ILE A 46 -45.74 -4.33 29.90
N ILE A 47 -44.52 -3.83 30.15
CA ILE A 47 -44.11 -3.18 31.40
C ILE A 47 -44.91 -1.91 31.69
N MET A 48 -45.06 -1.03 30.69
CA MET A 48 -45.93 0.14 30.83
C MET A 48 -47.36 -0.31 31.14
N GLY A 49 -47.90 -1.29 30.40
CA GLY A 49 -49.26 -1.81 30.63
C GLY A 49 -49.51 -2.31 32.06
N VAL A 50 -48.53 -2.99 32.68
CA VAL A 50 -48.62 -3.49 34.06
C VAL A 50 -48.62 -2.37 35.11
N GLY A 51 -47.97 -1.22 34.85
CA GLY A 51 -47.97 -0.07 35.76
C GLY A 51 -49.17 0.88 35.57
N ILE A 52 -49.67 0.98 34.34
CA ILE A 52 -50.76 1.90 33.97
C ILE A 52 -52.12 1.37 34.45
N LEU A 53 -52.37 0.06 34.33
CA LEU A 53 -53.64 -0.55 34.73
C LEU A 53 -53.96 -0.35 36.23
N PRO A 54 -53.03 -0.58 37.18
CA PRO A 54 -53.24 -0.29 38.60
C PRO A 54 -53.36 1.21 38.90
N PHE A 55 -52.68 2.08 38.14
CA PHE A 55 -52.79 3.53 38.30
C PHE A 55 -54.16 4.04 37.85
N ILE A 56 -54.67 3.58 36.70
CA ILE A 56 -56.02 3.87 36.23
C ILE A 56 -57.05 3.32 37.23
N ALA A 57 -56.86 2.08 37.70
CA ALA A 57 -57.74 1.47 38.69
C ALA A 57 -57.73 2.25 40.01
N GLY A 58 -56.57 2.71 40.46
CA GLY A 58 -56.42 3.55 41.66
C GLY A 58 -57.16 4.88 41.52
N ILE A 59 -57.04 5.55 40.37
CA ILE A 59 -57.81 6.79 40.08
C ILE A 59 -59.32 6.50 40.06
N PHE A 60 -59.76 5.42 39.43
CA PHE A 60 -61.17 5.03 39.38
C PHE A 60 -61.75 4.73 40.76
N TYR A 61 -61.00 4.01 41.60
CA TYR A 61 -61.39 3.69 42.98
C TYR A 61 -61.43 4.94 43.86
N GLU A 62 -60.53 5.91 43.64
CA GLU A 62 -60.52 7.18 44.36
C GLU A 62 -61.78 8.01 44.05
N ILE A 63 -62.15 8.11 42.76
CA ILE A 63 -63.36 8.78 42.29
C ILE A 63 -64.65 8.08 42.81
N LEU A 64 -64.67 6.75 42.79
CA LEU A 64 -65.77 5.95 43.34
C LEU A 64 -65.86 6.05 44.87
N GLY A 65 -64.72 6.27 45.52
CA GLY A 65 -64.62 6.52 46.96
C GLY A 65 -65.20 7.87 47.36
N GLU A 66 -64.87 8.93 46.63
CA GLU A 66 -65.41 10.28 46.88
C GLU A 66 -66.92 10.40 46.62
N SER A 67 -67.44 9.61 45.67
CA SER A 67 -68.90 9.52 45.43
C SER A 67 -69.64 8.65 46.45
N GLY A 68 -68.94 8.06 47.43
CA GLY A 68 -69.53 7.28 48.52
C GLY A 68 -70.02 5.88 48.12
N ILE A 69 -69.69 5.41 46.91
CA ILE A 69 -70.12 4.12 46.38
C ILE A 69 -69.26 2.96 46.94
N VAL A 70 -67.99 3.23 47.26
CA VAL A 70 -67.00 2.24 47.72
C VAL A 70 -66.11 2.85 48.82
N PRO A 71 -65.60 2.11 49.82
CA PRO A 71 -64.70 2.68 50.84
C PRO A 71 -63.36 3.18 50.27
N TYR A 72 -62.93 4.37 50.71
CA TYR A 72 -61.67 5.01 50.29
C TYR A 72 -60.44 4.28 50.81
N ILE A 73 -59.55 3.85 49.91
CA ILE A 73 -58.24 3.24 50.23
C ILE A 73 -57.17 3.86 49.30
N PRO A 74 -56.06 4.41 49.83
CA PRO A 74 -55.08 5.14 49.03
C PRO A 74 -54.14 4.18 48.29
N PHE A 75 -54.51 3.78 47.06
CA PHE A 75 -53.73 2.84 46.23
C PHE A 75 -52.77 3.50 45.22
N GLY A 76 -52.76 4.84 45.09
CA GLY A 76 -52.07 5.57 44.01
C GLY A 76 -50.54 5.43 43.95
N GLU A 77 -49.86 5.15 45.06
CA GLU A 77 -48.39 5.09 45.12
C GLU A 77 -47.81 3.79 44.53
N ILE A 78 -48.58 2.70 44.51
CA ILE A 78 -48.09 1.37 44.09
C ILE A 78 -47.82 1.31 42.57
N GLY A 79 -48.59 2.05 41.77
CA GLY A 79 -48.42 2.09 40.31
C GLY A 79 -47.10 2.73 39.87
N PHE A 80 -46.67 3.80 40.55
CA PHE A 80 -45.39 4.46 40.27
C PHE A 80 -44.18 3.57 40.58
N LEU A 81 -44.27 2.80 41.68
CA LEU A 81 -43.22 1.85 42.05
C LEU A 81 -43.03 0.75 40.98
N GLY A 82 -44.12 0.26 40.39
CA GLY A 82 -44.05 -0.73 39.30
C GLY A 82 -43.36 -0.19 38.03
N ILE A 83 -43.66 1.05 37.64
CA ILE A 83 -43.01 1.71 36.49
C ILE A 83 -41.53 1.93 36.77
N ALA A 84 -41.17 2.41 37.97
CA ALA A 84 -39.80 2.67 38.37
C ALA A 84 -38.95 1.38 38.39
N ILE A 85 -39.48 0.29 38.95
CA ILE A 85 -38.79 -1.01 38.99
C ILE A 85 -38.56 -1.52 37.56
N ALA A 86 -39.56 -1.47 36.70
CA ALA A 86 -39.47 -2.05 35.38
C ALA A 86 -38.60 -1.22 34.42
N ALA A 87 -38.61 0.12 34.55
CA ALA A 87 -37.65 1.00 33.87
C ALA A 87 -36.21 0.73 34.34
N SER A 88 -36.01 0.49 35.64
CA SER A 88 -34.71 0.14 36.21
C SER A 88 -34.19 -1.21 35.69
N ILE A 89 -35.06 -2.22 35.62
CA ILE A 89 -34.73 -3.54 35.05
C ILE A 89 -34.40 -3.42 33.55
N GLN A 90 -35.15 -2.60 32.80
CA GLN A 90 -34.87 -2.37 31.39
C GLN A 90 -33.52 -1.66 31.18
N MET A 91 -33.23 -0.65 31.98
CA MET A 91 -31.96 0.08 31.93
C MET A 91 -30.79 -0.84 32.27
N ALA A 92 -30.93 -1.70 33.30
CA ALA A 92 -29.93 -2.70 33.64
C ALA A 92 -29.71 -3.69 32.47
N ASN A 93 -30.80 -4.20 31.86
CA ASN A 93 -30.70 -5.11 30.72
C ASN A 93 -30.07 -4.46 29.48
N SER A 94 -30.32 -3.16 29.22
CA SER A 94 -29.69 -2.46 28.10
C SER A 94 -28.19 -2.28 28.31
N VAL A 95 -27.78 -1.95 29.54
CA VAL A 95 -26.36 -1.79 29.89
C VAL A 95 -25.62 -3.11 29.71
N ILE A 96 -26.16 -4.21 30.23
CA ILE A 96 -25.55 -5.54 30.10
C ILE A 96 -25.37 -5.92 28.62
N LYS A 97 -26.42 -5.72 27.79
CA LYS A 97 -26.32 -6.01 26.35
C LYS A 97 -25.29 -5.15 25.63
N THR A 98 -25.16 -3.88 26.00
CA THR A 98 -24.13 -3.01 25.41
C THR A 98 -22.73 -3.40 25.84
N GLU A 99 -22.54 -3.82 27.09
CA GLU A 99 -21.26 -4.32 27.59
C GLU A 99 -20.86 -5.62 26.90
N GLU A 100 -21.79 -6.57 26.75
CA GLU A 100 -21.55 -7.82 26.02
C GLU A 100 -21.19 -7.57 24.54
N ALA A 101 -21.91 -6.65 23.88
CA ALA A 101 -21.63 -6.29 22.49
C ALA A 101 -20.27 -5.59 22.35
N LEU A 102 -19.93 -4.71 23.29
CA LEU A 102 -18.64 -4.01 23.33
C LEU A 102 -17.49 -5.00 23.54
N GLU A 103 -17.63 -5.94 24.47
CA GLU A 103 -16.60 -6.93 24.75
C GLU A 103 -16.39 -7.86 23.55
N LYS A 104 -17.47 -8.28 22.88
CA LYS A 104 -17.37 -9.07 21.64
C LYS A 104 -16.66 -8.30 20.53
N HIS A 105 -16.96 -7.00 20.37
CA HIS A 105 -16.27 -6.17 19.40
C HIS A 105 -14.79 -5.99 19.74
N ARG A 106 -14.46 -5.80 21.02
CA ARG A 106 -13.08 -5.67 21.51
C ARG A 106 -12.27 -6.93 21.23
N GLN A 107 -12.80 -8.11 21.55
CA GLN A 107 -12.15 -9.40 21.28
C GLN A 107 -11.93 -9.63 19.78
N ASN A 108 -12.92 -9.30 18.95
CA ASN A 108 -12.77 -9.40 17.50
C ASN A 108 -11.68 -8.47 16.96
N LEU A 109 -11.59 -7.24 17.47
CA LEU A 109 -10.55 -6.28 17.09
C LEU A 109 -9.16 -6.74 17.56
N GLU A 110 -9.04 -7.23 18.78
CA GLU A 110 -7.78 -7.78 19.31
C GLU A 110 -7.31 -8.96 18.43
N GLY A 111 -8.20 -9.90 18.10
CA GLY A 111 -7.88 -11.00 17.20
C GLY A 111 -7.46 -10.55 15.78
N LEU A 112 -8.15 -9.55 15.22
CA LEU A 112 -7.78 -9.00 13.90
C LEU A 112 -6.44 -8.26 13.95
N VAL A 113 -6.14 -7.54 15.03
CA VAL A 113 -4.85 -6.87 15.22
C VAL A 113 -3.73 -7.90 15.33
N GLU A 114 -3.92 -8.98 16.07
CA GLU A 114 -2.95 -10.08 16.16
C GLU A 114 -2.70 -10.72 14.79
N GLU A 115 -3.76 -11.06 14.05
CA GLU A 115 -3.66 -11.64 12.71
C GLU A 115 -2.90 -10.71 11.76
N ARG A 116 -3.28 -9.43 11.70
CA ARG A 116 -2.62 -8.45 10.83
C ARG A 116 -1.19 -8.16 11.24
N THR A 117 -0.89 -8.15 12.54
CA THR A 117 0.48 -7.95 13.02
C THR A 117 1.37 -9.14 12.67
N ALA A 118 0.84 -10.36 12.76
CA ALA A 118 1.54 -11.57 12.33
C ALA A 118 1.79 -11.58 10.82
N GLU A 119 0.77 -11.25 10.01
CA GLU A 119 0.88 -11.13 8.55
C GLU A 119 1.94 -10.08 8.16
N LEU A 120 1.87 -8.88 8.74
CA LEU A 120 2.85 -7.82 8.51
C LEU A 120 4.26 -8.24 8.94
N GLY A 121 4.39 -8.94 10.07
CA GLY A 121 5.68 -9.47 10.53
C GLY A 121 6.28 -10.45 9.53
N GLN A 122 5.47 -11.36 8.98
CA GLN A 122 5.89 -12.31 7.96
C GLN A 122 6.30 -11.61 6.66
N THR A 123 5.49 -10.66 6.16
CA THR A 123 5.82 -9.90 4.95
C THR A 123 7.08 -9.07 5.14
N ASN A 124 7.26 -8.43 6.29
CA ASN A 124 8.46 -7.65 6.59
C ASN A 124 9.72 -8.53 6.63
N GLN A 125 9.62 -9.73 7.20
CA GLN A 125 10.72 -10.70 7.17
C GLN A 125 11.07 -11.13 5.74
N GLN A 126 10.08 -11.39 4.89
CA GLN A 126 10.28 -11.73 3.48
C GLN A 126 10.95 -10.57 2.71
N LEU A 127 10.45 -9.34 2.89
CA LEU A 127 11.03 -8.15 2.27
C LEU A 127 12.47 -7.93 2.73
N THR A 128 12.76 -8.12 4.02
CA THR A 128 14.13 -7.99 4.55
C THR A 128 15.07 -9.01 3.91
N GLN A 129 14.62 -10.25 3.72
CA GLN A 129 15.40 -11.29 3.05
C GLN A 129 15.62 -10.95 1.57
N GLU A 130 14.59 -10.48 0.87
CA GLU A 130 14.71 -10.08 -0.54
C GLU A 130 15.67 -8.89 -0.71
N ILE A 131 15.62 -7.90 0.17
CA ILE A 131 16.55 -6.76 0.18
C ILE A 131 17.98 -7.24 0.40
N ALA A 132 18.22 -8.13 1.37
CA ALA A 132 19.55 -8.67 1.62
C ALA A 132 20.09 -9.44 0.40
N GLN A 133 19.25 -10.25 -0.25
CA GLN A 133 19.62 -10.97 -1.47
C GLN A 133 19.95 -10.01 -2.63
N ARG A 134 19.11 -9.00 -2.86
CA ARG A 134 19.35 -8.00 -3.91
C ARG A 134 20.66 -7.24 -3.67
N GLN A 135 20.93 -6.83 -2.44
CA GLN A 135 22.18 -6.14 -2.09
C GLN A 135 23.41 -7.03 -2.32
N GLN A 136 23.33 -8.32 -2.00
CA GLN A 136 24.42 -9.26 -2.25
C GLN A 136 24.68 -9.43 -3.76
N VAL A 137 23.62 -9.59 -4.56
CA VAL A 137 23.73 -9.70 -6.02
C VAL A 137 24.32 -8.43 -6.62
N GLU A 138 23.82 -7.26 -6.22
CA GLU A 138 24.32 -5.97 -6.68
C GLU A 138 25.80 -5.76 -6.32
N SER A 139 26.21 -6.12 -5.10
CA SER A 139 27.61 -6.05 -4.70
C SER A 139 28.50 -6.99 -5.53
N SER A 140 28.03 -8.20 -5.81
CA SER A 140 28.77 -9.18 -6.63
C SER A 140 28.90 -8.70 -8.08
N LEU A 141 27.82 -8.13 -8.63
CA LEU A 141 27.79 -7.55 -9.97
C LEU A 141 28.78 -6.38 -10.06
N ARG A 142 28.70 -5.40 -9.16
CA ARG A 142 29.63 -4.26 -9.10
C ARG A 142 31.09 -4.70 -8.95
N GLN A 143 31.36 -5.76 -8.20
CA GLN A 143 32.72 -6.30 -8.08
C GLN A 143 33.19 -6.93 -9.39
N SER A 144 32.30 -7.62 -10.10
CA SER A 144 32.59 -8.24 -11.39
C SER A 144 32.83 -7.19 -12.48
N GLU A 145 32.00 -6.15 -12.54
CA GLU A 145 32.18 -4.99 -13.43
C GLU A 145 33.52 -4.29 -13.19
N ARG A 146 33.87 -3.99 -11.93
CA ARG A 146 35.17 -3.38 -11.60
C ARG A 146 36.36 -4.24 -12.04
N ARG A 147 36.25 -5.57 -11.90
CA ARG A 147 37.29 -6.50 -12.36
C ARG A 147 37.36 -6.52 -13.88
N ALA A 148 36.23 -6.52 -14.58
CA ALA A 148 36.19 -6.48 -16.04
C ALA A 148 36.84 -5.20 -16.57
N HIS A 149 36.49 -4.02 -16.04
CA HIS A 149 37.14 -2.76 -16.40
C HIS A 149 38.65 -2.79 -16.12
N ALA A 150 39.07 -3.24 -14.93
CA ALA A 150 40.49 -3.33 -14.62
C ALA A 150 41.26 -4.28 -15.57
N LEU A 151 40.62 -5.35 -16.05
CA LEU A 151 41.22 -6.26 -17.04
C LEU A 151 41.27 -5.66 -18.45
N LEU A 152 40.28 -4.84 -18.82
CA LEU A 152 40.26 -4.12 -20.10
C LEU A 152 41.29 -2.99 -20.15
N ASP A 153 41.53 -2.30 -19.02
CA ASP A 153 42.46 -1.18 -18.91
C ASP A 153 43.92 -1.59 -18.60
N ALA A 154 44.15 -2.83 -18.15
CA ALA A 154 45.51 -3.28 -17.81
C ALA A 154 46.49 -3.34 -19.00
N PRO A 155 46.11 -3.79 -20.21
CA PRO A 155 47.03 -3.85 -21.35
C PRO A 155 47.34 -2.47 -21.94
N PRO A 156 48.55 -2.25 -22.49
CA PRO A 156 48.91 -1.01 -23.22
C PRO A 156 48.30 -0.94 -24.63
N ASP A 157 47.41 -1.89 -24.96
CA ASP A 157 46.76 -2.02 -26.26
C ASP A 157 45.38 -1.33 -26.21
N SER A 158 44.90 -0.87 -27.36
CA SER A 158 43.52 -0.42 -27.47
C SER A 158 42.61 -1.64 -27.39
N ALA A 159 41.57 -1.57 -26.57
CA ALA A 159 40.53 -2.57 -26.49
C ALA A 159 39.16 -1.89 -26.49
N MET A 160 38.21 -2.44 -27.23
CA MET A 160 36.82 -2.01 -27.18
C MET A 160 35.89 -3.15 -27.58
N LEU A 161 34.66 -3.08 -27.10
CA LEU A 161 33.55 -3.90 -27.52
C LEU A 161 32.58 -3.03 -28.31
N ALA A 162 32.11 -3.51 -29.46
CA ALA A 162 31.15 -2.80 -30.30
C ALA A 162 30.04 -3.72 -30.77
N ASN A 163 28.87 -3.15 -31.06
CA ASN A 163 27.82 -3.83 -31.81
C ASN A 163 28.29 -4.14 -33.25
N LEU A 164 27.52 -4.98 -33.95
CA LEU A 164 27.81 -5.41 -35.32
C LEU A 164 27.92 -4.25 -36.33
N ASP A 165 27.25 -3.13 -36.06
CA ASP A 165 27.31 -1.92 -36.88
C ASP A 165 28.53 -1.03 -36.57
N GLY A 166 29.31 -1.37 -35.54
CA GLY A 166 30.43 -0.59 -35.03
C GLY A 166 30.07 0.40 -33.91
N THR A 167 28.84 0.37 -33.38
CA THR A 167 28.46 1.21 -32.23
C THR A 167 29.18 0.73 -30.97
N ILE A 168 29.98 1.60 -30.34
CA ILE A 168 30.80 1.28 -29.17
C ILE A 168 29.92 0.98 -27.96
N LEU A 169 30.11 -0.20 -27.37
CA LEU A 169 29.46 -0.66 -26.15
C LEU A 169 30.35 -0.45 -24.93
N GLU A 170 31.64 -0.75 -25.06
CA GLU A 170 32.66 -0.56 -24.04
C GLU A 170 33.98 -0.21 -24.71
N ILE A 171 34.83 0.55 -24.03
CA ILE A 171 36.14 0.98 -24.54
C ILE A 171 37.08 1.13 -23.36
N ASN A 172 38.36 0.84 -23.55
CA ASN A 172 39.39 1.06 -22.53
C ASN A 172 39.99 2.47 -22.62
N GLU A 173 40.64 2.94 -21.56
CA GLU A 173 41.20 4.31 -21.51
C GLU A 173 42.19 4.58 -22.66
N ILE A 174 43.00 3.58 -23.02
CA ILE A 174 43.99 3.68 -24.08
C ILE A 174 43.33 3.89 -25.45
N ALA A 175 42.24 3.15 -25.74
CA ALA A 175 41.50 3.30 -26.98
C ALA A 175 40.79 4.65 -27.06
N ALA A 176 40.12 5.09 -25.98
CA ALA A 176 39.45 6.39 -25.93
C ALA A 176 40.46 7.55 -26.15
N SER A 177 41.60 7.50 -25.46
CA SER A 177 42.69 8.47 -25.63
C SER A 177 43.23 8.51 -27.06
N ARG A 178 43.40 7.34 -27.71
CA ARG A 178 43.87 7.26 -29.11
C ARG A 178 42.83 7.70 -30.13
N LEU A 179 41.53 7.64 -29.80
CA LEU A 179 40.45 8.20 -30.61
C LEU A 179 40.22 9.70 -30.34
N GLY A 180 40.81 10.24 -29.28
CA GLY A 180 40.70 11.65 -28.92
C GLY A 180 39.35 12.02 -28.32
N ILE A 181 38.68 11.06 -27.67
CA ILE A 181 37.36 11.23 -27.06
C ILE A 181 37.37 10.79 -25.59
N ASP A 182 36.49 11.39 -24.78
CA ASP A 182 36.27 10.92 -23.41
C ASP A 182 35.60 9.55 -23.36
N LEU A 183 35.90 8.77 -22.32
CA LEU A 183 35.38 7.42 -22.13
C LEU A 183 33.85 7.38 -22.17
N GLN A 184 33.18 8.31 -21.49
CA GLN A 184 31.72 8.31 -21.41
C GLN A 184 31.06 8.80 -22.70
N GLU A 185 31.72 9.71 -23.41
CA GLU A 185 31.24 10.23 -24.68
C GLU A 185 31.41 9.24 -25.83
N ALA A 186 32.36 8.31 -25.73
CA ALA A 186 32.61 7.27 -26.73
C ALA A 186 31.49 6.23 -26.82
N ILE A 187 30.84 5.92 -25.70
CA ILE A 187 29.78 4.91 -25.64
C ILE A 187 28.58 5.36 -26.47
N GLY A 188 28.10 4.48 -27.35
CA GLY A 188 27.01 4.75 -28.27
C GLY A 188 27.42 5.47 -29.55
N GLN A 189 28.69 5.89 -29.70
CA GLN A 189 29.20 6.40 -30.97
C GLN A 189 29.65 5.27 -31.88
N ASN A 190 29.63 5.50 -33.19
CA ASN A 190 30.13 4.53 -34.15
C ASN A 190 31.65 4.65 -34.29
N VAL A 191 32.40 3.57 -34.02
CA VAL A 191 33.88 3.59 -34.05
C VAL A 191 34.45 4.04 -35.39
N PHE A 192 33.76 3.76 -36.50
CA PHE A 192 34.23 4.11 -37.84
C PHE A 192 34.15 5.62 -38.14
N SER A 193 33.40 6.40 -37.36
CA SER A 193 33.30 7.86 -37.54
C SER A 193 34.58 8.61 -37.14
N PHE A 194 35.43 7.99 -36.34
CA PHE A 194 36.69 8.57 -35.85
C PHE A 194 37.87 8.40 -36.82
N PHE A 195 37.65 7.76 -37.97
CA PHE A 195 38.69 7.50 -38.97
C PHE A 195 38.42 8.25 -40.27
N ASP A 196 39.48 8.53 -41.02
CA ASP A 196 39.35 9.01 -42.40
C ASP A 196 38.51 8.03 -43.23
N PRO A 197 37.67 8.50 -44.18
CA PRO A 197 36.71 7.64 -44.88
C PRO A 197 37.32 6.41 -45.53
N SER A 198 38.51 6.52 -46.12
CA SER A 198 39.21 5.39 -46.75
C SER A 198 39.65 4.33 -45.74
N LEU A 199 40.13 4.75 -44.56
CA LEU A 199 40.51 3.83 -43.49
C LEU A 199 39.28 3.20 -42.84
N ALA A 200 38.22 4.00 -42.62
CA ALA A 200 36.95 3.53 -42.10
C ALA A 200 36.34 2.43 -42.98
N GLU A 201 36.38 2.59 -44.30
CA GLU A 201 35.87 1.61 -45.26
C GLU A 201 36.64 0.29 -45.21
N VAL A 202 37.98 0.35 -45.18
CA VAL A 202 38.82 -0.85 -45.05
C VAL A 202 38.51 -1.58 -43.74
N ARG A 203 38.45 -0.86 -42.62
CA ARG A 203 38.18 -1.46 -41.30
C ARG A 203 36.76 -2.02 -41.19
N ARG A 204 35.77 -1.37 -41.80
CA ARG A 204 34.39 -1.88 -41.89
C ARG A 204 34.33 -3.17 -42.70
N SER A 205 35.01 -3.22 -43.84
CA SER A 205 35.09 -4.45 -44.64
C SER A 205 35.71 -5.61 -43.86
N LYS A 206 36.66 -5.36 -42.96
CA LYS A 206 37.21 -6.38 -42.06
C LYS A 206 36.19 -6.86 -41.04
N ALA A 207 35.41 -5.95 -40.44
CA ALA A 207 34.29 -6.30 -39.57
C ALA A 207 33.24 -7.15 -40.30
N ASP A 208 32.84 -6.74 -41.51
CA ASP A 208 31.88 -7.49 -42.34
C ASP A 208 32.42 -8.88 -42.70
N GLN A 209 33.73 -8.99 -42.98
CA GLN A 209 34.39 -10.27 -43.21
C GLN A 209 34.25 -11.17 -41.98
N MET A 210 34.59 -10.69 -40.79
CA MET A 210 34.46 -11.47 -39.54
C MET A 210 33.02 -11.91 -39.29
N ILE A 211 32.04 -11.00 -39.46
CA ILE A 211 30.62 -11.32 -39.25
C ILE A 211 30.16 -12.40 -40.24
N THR A 212 30.63 -12.34 -41.48
CA THR A 212 30.26 -13.31 -42.53
C THR A 212 30.92 -14.67 -42.30
N THR A 213 32.18 -14.70 -41.86
CA THR A 213 32.93 -15.95 -41.70
C THR A 213 32.75 -16.58 -40.32
N GLY A 214 32.37 -15.81 -39.30
CA GLY A 214 32.35 -16.24 -37.90
C GLY A 214 33.73 -16.48 -37.29
N GLU A 215 34.79 -16.07 -38.00
CA GLU A 215 36.18 -16.36 -37.64
C GLU A 215 36.93 -15.07 -37.32
N PRO A 216 37.87 -15.08 -36.36
CA PRO A 216 38.69 -13.91 -36.05
C PRO A 216 39.45 -13.39 -37.26
N VAL A 217 39.55 -12.07 -37.38
CA VAL A 217 40.28 -11.40 -38.46
C VAL A 217 41.35 -10.49 -37.88
N SER A 218 42.57 -10.57 -38.42
CA SER A 218 43.65 -9.65 -38.10
C SER A 218 44.24 -8.99 -39.34
N TRP A 219 44.71 -7.75 -39.18
CA TRP A 219 45.39 -7.01 -40.23
C TRP A 219 46.22 -5.88 -39.64
N GLU A 220 47.24 -5.47 -40.38
CA GLU A 220 48.00 -4.28 -40.06
C GLU A 220 47.53 -3.09 -40.90
N ASP A 221 47.48 -1.92 -40.28
CA ASP A 221 47.26 -0.65 -40.99
C ASP A 221 48.09 0.49 -40.38
N MET A 222 47.99 1.65 -41.00
CA MET A 222 48.64 2.87 -40.54
C MET A 222 47.60 3.95 -40.27
N ARG A 223 47.70 4.58 -39.10
CA ARG A 223 46.82 5.68 -38.69
C ARG A 223 47.67 6.77 -38.04
N ALA A 224 47.58 7.99 -38.56
CA ALA A 224 48.29 9.16 -38.05
C ALA A 224 49.81 8.93 -37.85
N GLY A 225 50.46 8.25 -38.79
CA GLY A 225 51.91 7.97 -38.76
C GLY A 225 52.34 6.87 -37.78
N ARG A 226 51.40 6.12 -37.20
CA ARG A 226 51.66 4.94 -36.36
C ARG A 226 51.16 3.68 -37.04
N SER A 227 51.88 2.59 -36.87
CA SER A 227 51.49 1.26 -37.35
C SER A 227 50.74 0.51 -36.27
N TYR A 228 49.55 0.01 -36.63
CA TYR A 228 48.71 -0.78 -35.74
C TYR A 228 48.55 -2.19 -36.27
N ASP A 229 48.68 -3.15 -35.35
CA ASP A 229 48.28 -4.53 -35.55
C ASP A 229 46.89 -4.72 -34.94
N ASN A 230 45.87 -4.84 -35.80
CA ASN A 230 44.46 -4.84 -35.42
C ASN A 230 43.93 -6.26 -35.45
N HIS A 231 43.15 -6.62 -34.43
CA HIS A 231 42.49 -7.91 -34.29
C HIS A 231 41.03 -7.70 -33.94
N ILE A 232 40.14 -8.44 -34.59
CA ILE A 232 38.72 -8.47 -34.26
C ILE A 232 38.26 -9.90 -34.03
N TYR A 233 37.42 -10.08 -33.01
CA TYR A 233 36.88 -11.38 -32.60
C TYR A 233 35.36 -11.30 -32.50
N PRO A 234 34.63 -12.33 -32.99
CA PRO A 234 33.20 -12.46 -32.73
C PRO A 234 32.96 -12.78 -31.26
N ILE A 235 31.97 -12.11 -30.66
CA ILE A 235 31.42 -12.48 -29.37
C ILE A 235 30.04 -13.08 -29.60
N LEU A 236 29.87 -14.30 -29.09
CA LEU A 236 28.67 -15.10 -29.27
C LEU A 236 27.76 -14.98 -28.04
N ASP A 237 26.45 -15.11 -28.27
CA ASP A 237 25.48 -15.37 -27.20
C ASP A 237 25.38 -16.86 -26.85
N ASP A 238 24.46 -17.20 -25.94
CA ASP A 238 24.21 -18.57 -25.50
C ASP A 238 23.68 -19.48 -26.63
N ASP A 239 23.14 -18.89 -27.71
CA ASP A 239 22.59 -19.58 -28.87
C ASP A 239 23.59 -19.63 -30.05
N GLU A 240 24.87 -19.33 -29.82
CA GLU A 240 25.95 -19.29 -30.81
C GLU A 240 25.79 -18.24 -31.92
N HIS A 241 24.98 -17.19 -31.70
CA HIS A 241 24.87 -16.07 -32.63
C HIS A 241 25.88 -14.97 -32.30
N ILE A 242 26.50 -14.39 -33.33
CA ILE A 242 27.39 -13.24 -33.16
C ILE A 242 26.54 -12.02 -32.76
N VAL A 243 26.75 -11.54 -31.55
CA VAL A 243 26.02 -10.38 -30.99
C VAL A 243 26.87 -9.12 -30.91
N SER A 244 28.20 -9.27 -30.83
CA SER A 244 29.13 -8.14 -30.73
C SER A 244 30.52 -8.47 -31.27
N ILE A 245 31.33 -7.43 -31.40
CA ILE A 245 32.69 -7.45 -31.95
C ILE A 245 33.65 -6.96 -30.87
N ALA A 246 34.60 -7.81 -30.47
CA ALA A 246 35.73 -7.36 -29.66
C ALA A 246 36.86 -6.90 -30.58
N ILE A 247 37.34 -5.68 -30.38
CA ILE A 247 38.35 -5.03 -31.23
C ILE A 247 39.57 -4.70 -30.38
N PHE A 248 40.73 -5.17 -30.83
CA PHE A 248 42.02 -4.89 -30.23
C PHE A 248 42.95 -4.22 -31.25
N ALA A 249 43.71 -3.22 -30.83
CA ALA A 249 44.74 -2.61 -31.66
C ALA A 249 46.02 -2.37 -30.86
N ARG A 250 47.10 -3.05 -31.27
CA ARG A 250 48.44 -2.90 -30.70
C ARG A 250 49.25 -1.92 -31.52
N ASP A 251 49.92 -0.99 -30.85
CA ASP A 251 50.88 -0.11 -31.51
C ASP A 251 52.19 -0.88 -31.73
N ILE A 252 52.52 -1.13 -33.01
CA ILE A 252 53.72 -1.87 -33.42
C ILE A 252 54.75 -0.94 -34.09
N THR A 253 54.60 0.38 -33.93
CA THR A 253 55.46 1.37 -34.59
C THR A 253 56.93 1.19 -34.22
N GLU A 254 57.23 1.05 -32.93
CA GLU A 254 58.62 0.87 -32.47
C GLU A 254 59.16 -0.50 -32.87
N LEU A 255 58.32 -1.55 -32.86
CA LEU A 255 58.70 -2.88 -33.32
C LEU A 255 59.12 -2.87 -34.79
N LYS A 256 58.34 -2.20 -35.66
CA LYS A 256 58.66 -2.07 -37.08
C LYS A 256 59.94 -1.29 -37.33
N LYS A 257 60.17 -0.18 -36.62
CA LYS A 257 61.42 0.60 -36.76
C LYS A 257 62.66 -0.22 -36.41
N VAL A 258 62.57 -1.06 -35.38
CA VAL A 258 63.67 -1.97 -35.00
C VAL A 258 63.90 -3.01 -36.10
N GLN A 259 62.84 -3.65 -36.59
CA GLN A 259 62.93 -4.65 -37.65
C GLN A 259 63.49 -4.09 -38.96
N GLU A 260 63.08 -2.89 -39.36
CA GLU A 260 63.59 -2.21 -40.55
C GLU A 260 65.07 -1.86 -40.42
N LYS A 261 65.51 -1.48 -39.21
CA LYS A 261 66.91 -1.21 -38.93
C LYS A 261 67.76 -2.49 -38.95
N GLU A 262 67.27 -3.58 -38.36
CA GLU A 262 67.95 -4.89 -38.38
C GLU A 262 68.03 -5.48 -39.79
N MET A 263 67.03 -5.25 -40.65
CA MET A 263 67.07 -5.68 -42.06
C MET A 263 67.97 -4.81 -42.95
N ALA A 264 68.34 -3.62 -42.49
CA ALA A 264 69.20 -2.67 -43.21
C ALA A 264 70.68 -2.76 -42.81
N GLU A 265 71.01 -3.47 -41.72
CA GLU A 265 72.37 -3.78 -41.25
C GLU A 265 72.88 -5.11 -41.86
#